data_AF-S7TCQ3-F1
#
_entry.id   AF-S7TCQ3-F1
#
_cell.length_a   1.000
_cell.length_b   1.000
_cell.length_c   1.000
_cell.angle_alpha   90.00
_cell.angle_beta   90.00
_cell.angle_gamma   90.00
#
_symmetry.space_group_name_H-M   'P 1'
#
loop_
_entity.id
_entity.type
_entity.pdbx_description
1 polymer ?
#
loop_
_entity_poly.entity_id
_entity_poly.type
_entity_poly.pdbx_seq_one_letter_code
_entity_poly.pdbx_strand_id
1 'polypeptide(L)' 'MVDDETWRIHFLVVDTADWLPGKTVLLSPQWIKRVEWADSSVHFNLMRESVKNSREFDPS' A
#
# COMPACT_ATOMS: atom_id res chain seq x y z
N MET A 1 -3.08 -8.56 11.34
CA MET A 1 -4.28 -9.31 11.74
C MET A 1 -5.31 -9.11 10.63
N VAL A 2 -5.66 -10.19 9.94
CA VAL A 2 -6.76 -10.21 8.97
C VAL A 2 -8.04 -10.36 9.79
N ASP A 3 -9.09 -9.64 9.42
CA ASP A 3 -10.40 -9.76 10.07
C ASP A 3 -11.08 -11.03 9.53
N ASP A 4 -11.02 -12.11 10.31
CA ASP A 4 -11.48 -13.46 9.92
C ASP A 4 -13.00 -13.55 9.65
N GLU A 5 -13.77 -12.56 10.09
CA GLU A 5 -15.22 -12.49 9.87
C GLU A 5 -15.59 -11.92 8.50
N THR A 6 -14.77 -11.02 7.95
CA THR A 6 -15.11 -10.27 6.71
C THR A 6 -14.14 -10.49 5.56
N TRP A 7 -13.00 -11.15 5.78
CA TRP A 7 -11.94 -11.35 4.78
C TRP A 7 -11.46 -10.03 4.15
N ARG A 8 -11.59 -8.92 4.88
CA ARG A 8 -11.21 -7.59 4.38
C ARG A 8 -9.72 -7.36 4.55
N ILE A 9 -9.11 -6.88 3.48
CA ILE A 9 -7.75 -6.34 3.51
C ILE A 9 -7.84 -4.95 4.13
N HIS A 10 -7.17 -4.74 5.27
CA HIS A 10 -7.15 -3.44 5.94
C HIS A 10 -6.04 -2.53 5.40
N PHE A 11 -4.86 -3.10 5.14
CA PHE A 11 -3.68 -2.36 4.70
C PHE A 11 -2.83 -3.18 3.74
N LEU A 12 -2.11 -2.47 2.89
CA LEU A 12 -1.09 -2.97 2.00
C LEU A 12 0.25 -2.42 2.47
N VAL A 13 1.23 -3.31 2.63
CA VAL A 13 2.62 -2.94 2.90
C VAL A 13 3.30 -2.75 1.56
N VAL A 14 3.81 -1.55 1.29
CA VAL A 14 4.46 -1.20 0.02
C VAL A 14 5.89 -0.78 0.28
N ASP A 15 6.84 -1.52 -0.30
CA ASP A 15 8.23 -1.09 -0.34
C ASP A 15 8.37 0.05 -1.36
N THR A 16 8.94 1.17 -0.92
CA THR A 16 9.15 2.35 -1.78
C THR A 16 10.62 2.60 -2.08
N ALA A 17 11.51 1.64 -1.81
CA ALA A 17 12.96 1.83 -1.86
C ALA A 17 13.49 2.28 -3.24
N ASP A 18 12.77 1.95 -4.31
CA ASP A 18 13.10 2.32 -5.69
C ASP A 18 13.12 3.85 -5.93
N TRP A 19 12.30 4.62 -5.21
CA TRP A 19 12.21 6.09 -5.38
C TRP A 19 12.15 6.88 -4.06
N LEU A 20 11.98 6.20 -2.94
CA LEU A 20 12.00 6.72 -1.57
C LEU A 20 12.79 5.74 -0.69
N PRO A 21 14.13 5.85 -0.68
CA PRO A 21 15.00 4.87 -0.04
C PRO A 21 14.73 4.75 1.45
N GLY A 22 14.72 3.52 1.95
CA GLY A 22 14.61 3.21 3.38
C GLY A 22 13.19 3.32 3.96
N LYS A 23 12.16 3.54 3.14
CA LYS A 23 10.78 3.67 3.61
C LYS A 23 9.88 2.56 3.08
N THR A 24 9.27 1.82 3.99
CA THR A 24 8.12 0.94 3.70
C THR A 24 6.87 1.59 4.26
N VAL A 25 5.80 1.69 3.48
CA VAL A 25 4.60 2.43 3.87
C VAL A 25 3.37 1.54 3.93
N LEU A 26 2.45 1.91 4.81
CA LEU A 26 1.11 1.31 4.88
C LEU A 26 0.13 2.12 4.02
N LEU A 27 -0.41 1.50 2.98
CA LEU A 27 -1.47 2.07 2.15
C LEU A 27 -2.81 1.40 2.43
N SER A 28 -3.89 2.16 2.38
CA SER A 28 -5.23 1.61 2.49
C SER A 28 -5.73 1.14 1.11
N PRO A 29 -6.36 -0.05 1.01
CA PRO A 29 -6.91 -0.55 -0.26
C PRO A 29 -7.96 0.36 -0.90
N GLN A 30 -8.58 1.25 -0.13
CA GLN A 30 -9.54 2.25 -0.64
C GLN A 30 -8.93 3.22 -1.67
N TRP A 31 -7.60 3.36 -1.70
CA TRP A 31 -6.89 4.22 -2.66
C TRP A 31 -6.55 3.52 -3.97
N ILE A 32 -6.84 2.22 -4.08
CA ILE A 32 -6.66 1.46 -5.32
C ILE A 32 -7.65 1.98 -6.35
N LYS A 33 -7.12 2.45 -7.47
CA LYS A 33 -7.89 2.86 -8.64
C LYS A 33 -8.26 1.65 -9.50
N ARG A 34 -7.30 0.73 -9.68
CA ARG A 34 -7.47 -0.49 -10.46
C ARG A 34 -6.42 -1.53 -10.09
N VAL A 35 -6.79 -2.80 -10.19
CA VAL A 35 -5.88 -3.94 -10.18
C VAL A 35 -5.79 -4.49 -11.60
N GLU A 36 -4.59 -4.53 -12.17
CA GLU A 36 -4.30 -5.12 -13.48
C GLU A 36 -3.70 -6.51 -13.27
N TRP A 37 -4.57 -7.51 -13.19
CA TRP A 37 -4.19 -8.89 -12.86
C TRP A 37 -3.21 -9.51 -13.83
N ALA A 38 -3.31 -9.18 -15.12
CA ALA A 38 -2.44 -9.72 -16.16
C ALA A 38 -0.97 -9.35 -15.95
N ASP A 39 -0.71 -8.19 -15.37
CA ASP A 39 0.62 -7.65 -15.09
C ASP A 39 1.00 -7.78 -13.61
N SER A 40 0.10 -8.35 -12.79
CA SER A 40 0.24 -8.39 -11.32
C SER A 40 0.52 -7.01 -10.71
N SER A 41 -0.06 -5.95 -11.29
CA SER A 41 0.18 -4.57 -10.87
C SER A 41 -1.08 -3.91 -10.29
N VAL A 42 -0.86 -3.00 -9.35
CA VAL A 42 -1.91 -2.24 -8.67
C VAL A 42 -1.68 -0.76 -8.90
N HIS A 43 -2.69 -0.09 -9.46
CA HIS A 43 -2.66 1.34 -9.70
C HIS A 43 -3.39 2.08 -8.60
N PHE A 44 -2.67 3.02 -7.96
CA PHE A 44 -3.23 3.88 -6.92
C PHE A 44 -3.55 5.27 -7.50
N ASN A 45 -4.63 5.90 -7.04
CA ASN A 45 -4.91 7.31 -7.34
C ASN A 45 -4.28 8.22 -6.26
N LEU A 46 -2.97 8.11 -6.08
CA LEU A 46 -2.21 8.85 -5.06
C LEU A 46 -1.04 9.59 -5.70
N MET A 47 -0.77 10.78 -5.17
CA MET A 47 0.45 11.50 -5.50
C MET A 47 1.62 10.94 -4.67
N ARG A 48 2.83 10.93 -5.23
CA ARG A 48 4.03 10.42 -4.51
C ARG A 48 4.25 11.14 -3.17
N GLU A 49 3.87 12.41 -3.08
CA GLU A 49 3.93 13.20 -1.85
C GLU A 49 3.01 12.66 -0.75
N SER A 50 1.82 12.19 -1.09
CA SER A 50 0.91 11.54 -0.14
C SER A 50 1.52 10.24 0.40
N VAL A 51 2.23 9.50 -0.46
CA VAL A 51 2.94 8.28 -0.05
C VAL A 51 4.12 8.61 0.88
N LYS A 52 4.89 9.68 0.60
CA LYS A 52 5.95 10.16 1.50
C LYS A 52 5.44 10.55 2.88
N ASN A 53 4.24 11.11 2.96
CA ASN A 53 3.61 11.50 4.23
C ASN A 53 2.82 10.35 4.90
N SER A 54 2.73 9.18 4.27
CA SER A 54 2.04 8.03 4.83
C SER A 54 2.83 7.41 5.99
N ARG A 55 2.10 6.70 6.86
CA ARG A 55 2.67 6.02 8.02
C ARG A 55 3.63 4.93 7.56
N GLU A 56 4.82 4.95 8.13
CA GLU A 56 5.81 3.90 7.92
C GLU A 56 5.32 2.59 8.54
N PHE A 57 5.58 1.48 7.86
CA PHE A 57 5.33 0.17 8.40
C PHE A 57 6.39 -0.13 9.47
N ASP A 58 5.95 -0.38 10.70
CA ASP A 58 6.81 -0.81 11.79
C ASP A 58 6.53 -2.31 12.07
N PRO A 59 7.54 -3.19 11.91
CA PRO A 59 7.39 -4.63 12.11
C PRO A 59 7.57 -5.09 13.57
N SER A 60 7.68 -4.18 14.55
CA SER A 60 8.03 -4.51 15.95
C SER A 60 6.99 -5.35 16.68
#